data_AF-A0A957HAW0-F1
#
_entry.id   AF-A0A957HAW0-F1
#
_cell.length_a   1.000
_cell.length_b   1.000
_cell.length_c   1.000
_cell.angle_alpha   90.00
_cell.angle_beta   90.00
_cell.angle_gamma   90.00
#
_symmetry.space_group_name_H-M   'P 1'
#
loop_
_entity.id
_entity.type
_entity.pdbx_description
1 polymer ?
#
loop_
_entity_poly.entity_id
_entity_poly.type
_entity_poly.pdbx_seq_one_letter_code
_entity_poly.pdbx_strand_id
1 'polypeptide(L)'
;VGIASGWTGVRPLSPDHHPIIGPVAGVEGFVNSCAWGGEGIMHSPIGGQLVAEYIHAGAPRTFPIDRFLLSRFDDRRDLATPRSSDRA
;
A
#
# COMPACT_ATOMS: atom_id res chain seq x y z
N VAL A 1 19.49 -25.20 25.55
CA VAL A 1 18.18 -24.72 25.05
C VAL A 1 18.29 -24.55 23.54
N GLY A 2 17.38 -25.15 22.77
CA GLY A 2 17.37 -25.11 21.29
C GLY A 2 16.30 -24.17 20.73
N ILE A 3 16.25 -24.04 19.40
CA ILE A 3 15.23 -23.25 18.70
C ILE A 3 13.93 -24.05 18.59
N ALA A 4 12.81 -23.45 18.99
CA ALA A 4 11.48 -24.09 18.93
C ALA A 4 10.80 -23.93 17.55
N SER A 5 11.01 -22.80 16.87
CA SER A 5 10.49 -22.54 15.51
C SER A 5 11.18 -21.33 14.86
N GLY A 6 10.99 -21.18 13.55
CA GLY A 6 11.38 -20.01 12.76
C GLY A 6 10.56 -19.92 11.49
N TRP A 7 10.36 -18.70 10.97
CA TRP A 7 9.66 -18.48 9.71
C TRP A 7 10.26 -17.32 8.93
N THR A 8 9.96 -17.30 7.63
CA THR A 8 10.24 -16.20 6.73
C THR A 8 8.99 -15.87 5.92
N GLY A 9 8.90 -14.67 5.38
CA GLY A 9 7.78 -14.23 4.57
C GLY A 9 8.11 -12.99 3.75
N VAL A 10 7.39 -12.83 2.64
CA VAL A 10 7.54 -11.67 1.76
C VAL A 10 6.78 -10.49 2.34
N ARG A 11 7.36 -9.28 2.25
CA ARG A 11 6.68 -8.02 2.56
C ARG A 11 6.30 -7.34 1.25
N PRO A 12 5.00 -7.16 0.97
CA PRO A 12 4.59 -6.39 -0.20
C PRO A 12 4.86 -4.91 0.07
N LEU A 13 5.85 -4.36 -0.60
CA LEU A 13 6.27 -2.96 -0.48
C LEU A 13 6.14 -2.27 -1.83
N SER A 14 5.74 -1.01 -1.80
CA SER A 14 5.93 -0.09 -2.92
C SER A 14 7.36 0.46 -2.88
N PRO A 15 7.86 1.06 -3.98
CA PRO A 15 9.18 1.69 -4.01
C PRO A 15 9.41 2.78 -2.96
N ASP A 16 8.33 3.43 -2.49
CA ASP A 16 8.37 4.47 -1.47
C ASP A 16 7.95 4.00 -0.07
N HIS A 17 7.72 2.69 0.11
CA HIS A 17 7.23 2.06 1.36
C HIS A 17 5.90 2.61 1.89
N HIS A 18 5.12 3.31 1.07
CA HIS A 18 3.76 3.77 1.41
C HIS A 18 2.70 2.88 0.74
N PRO A 19 1.51 2.73 1.34
CA PRO A 19 0.46 1.91 0.75
C PRO A 19 0.01 2.48 -0.60
N ILE A 20 -0.66 1.62 -1.38
CA ILE A 20 -1.39 2.03 -2.58
C ILE A 20 -2.87 1.87 -2.29
N ILE A 21 -3.61 2.97 -2.25
CA ILE A 21 -5.02 3.02 -1.84
C ILE A 21 -5.81 3.83 -2.86
N GLY A 22 -6.95 3.32 -3.30
CA GLY A 22 -7.89 4.04 -4.16
C GLY A 22 -7.96 3.53 -5.60
N PRO A 23 -8.64 4.26 -6.49
CA PRO A 23 -8.88 3.83 -7.86
C PRO A 23 -7.61 3.80 -8.71
N VAL A 24 -7.66 3.03 -9.80
CA VAL A 24 -6.62 3.02 -10.83
C VAL A 24 -7.17 3.59 -12.13
N ALA A 25 -6.46 4.60 -12.66
CA ALA A 25 -6.84 5.22 -13.93
C ALA A 25 -6.86 4.18 -15.06
N GLY A 26 -7.94 4.17 -15.85
CA GLY A 26 -8.12 3.23 -16.96
C GLY A 26 -8.66 1.86 -16.58
N VAL A 27 -8.96 1.60 -15.30
CA VAL A 27 -9.57 0.33 -14.84
C VAL A 27 -10.83 0.61 -14.02
N GLU A 28 -11.98 0.63 -14.69
CA GLU A 28 -13.27 0.91 -14.07
C GLU A 28 -13.63 -0.15 -13.01
N GLY A 29 -14.15 0.31 -11.87
CA GLY A 29 -14.57 -0.56 -10.76
C GLY A 29 -13.43 -1.18 -9.95
N PHE A 30 -12.16 -0.96 -10.31
CA PHE A 30 -11.02 -1.48 -9.56
C PHE A 30 -10.55 -0.47 -8.49
N VAL A 31 -10.47 -0.94 -7.24
CA VAL A 31 -9.97 -0.18 -6.09
C VAL A 31 -8.82 -0.94 -5.44
N ASN A 32 -7.69 -0.27 -5.29
CA ASN A 32 -6.48 -0.83 -4.72
C ASN A 32 -6.44 -0.61 -3.20
N SER A 33 -5.87 -1.57 -2.49
CA SER A 33 -5.45 -1.47 -1.09
C SER A 33 -4.35 -2.50 -0.86
N CYS A 34 -3.13 -2.11 -1.19
CA CYS A 34 -1.98 -3.00 -1.14
C CYS A 34 -0.70 -2.27 -0.69
N ALA A 35 0.43 -2.99 -0.72
CA ALA A 35 1.75 -2.45 -0.39
C ALA A 35 1.88 -1.88 1.04
N TRP A 36 1.07 -2.38 1.98
CA TRP A 36 1.10 -1.98 3.39
C TRP A 36 2.37 -2.44 4.14
N GLY A 37 3.27 -3.19 3.49
CA GLY A 37 4.53 -3.62 4.06
C GLY A 37 4.37 -4.56 5.26
N GLY A 38 5.06 -4.22 6.36
CA GLY A 38 4.99 -4.94 7.63
C GLY A 38 3.85 -4.49 8.54
N GLU A 39 3.23 -3.34 8.24
CA GLU A 39 2.30 -2.65 9.14
C GLU A 39 0.82 -2.86 8.76
N GLY A 40 0.55 -3.73 7.77
CA GLY A 40 -0.80 -3.92 7.23
C GLY A 40 -1.82 -4.43 8.24
N ILE A 41 -1.41 -5.22 9.23
CA ILE A 41 -2.32 -5.68 10.30
C ILE A 41 -2.79 -4.49 11.14
N MET A 42 -1.86 -3.65 11.60
CA MET A 42 -2.17 -2.47 12.40
C MET A 42 -3.03 -1.46 11.63
N HIS A 43 -2.73 -1.26 10.34
CA HIS A 43 -3.45 -0.31 9.50
C HIS A 43 -4.72 -0.86 8.84
N SER A 44 -5.03 -2.15 8.99
CA SER A 44 -6.21 -2.76 8.37
C SER A 44 -7.54 -2.07 8.71
N PRO A 45 -7.79 -1.54 9.93
CA PRO A 45 -9.04 -0.84 10.21
C PRO A 45 -9.19 0.43 9.37
N ILE A 46 -8.15 1.27 9.30
CA ILE A 46 -8.21 2.51 8.52
C ILE A 46 -8.20 2.23 7.02
N GLY A 47 -7.40 1.26 6.56
CA GLY A 47 -7.38 0.84 5.16
C GLY A 47 -8.74 0.35 4.67
N GLY A 48 -9.43 -0.46 5.47
CA GLY A 48 -10.79 -0.92 5.18
C GLY A 48 -11.80 0.23 5.14
N GLN A 49 -11.74 1.14 6.12
CA GLN A 49 -12.64 2.30 6.17
C GLN A 49 -12.49 3.22 4.95
N LEU A 50 -11.26 3.55 4.55
CA LEU A 50 -11.01 4.42 3.40
C LEU A 50 -11.51 3.81 2.08
N VAL A 51 -11.30 2.50 1.90
CA VAL A 51 -11.81 1.77 0.72
C VAL A 51 -13.34 1.74 0.73
N ALA A 52 -13.97 1.47 1.88
CA ALA A 52 -15.42 1.43 2.00
C ALA A 52 -16.05 2.81 1.71
N GLU A 53 -15.47 3.90 2.22
CA GLU A 53 -15.92 5.25 1.93
C GLU A 53 -15.81 5.60 0.45
N TYR A 54 -14.68 5.24 -0.19
CA TYR A 54 -14.51 5.43 -1.62
C TYR A 54 -15.57 4.67 -2.44
N ILE A 55 -15.80 3.38 -2.12
CA ILE A 55 -16.81 2.56 -2.81
C ILE A 55 -18.22 3.15 -2.64
N HIS A 56 -18.55 3.64 -1.44
CA HIS A 56 -19.88 4.16 -1.14
C HIS A 56 -20.15 5.55 -1.73
N ALA A 57 -19.16 6.46 -1.66
CA ALA A 57 -19.36 7.89 -1.90
C ALA A 57 -18.45 8.48 -2.99
N GLY A 58 -17.59 7.68 -3.62
CA GLY A 58 -16.63 8.11 -4.65
C GLY A 58 -15.39 8.84 -4.12
N ALA A 59 -15.31 9.07 -2.80
CA ALA A 59 -14.17 9.69 -2.14
C ALA A 59 -14.10 9.30 -0.65
N PRO A 60 -12.91 9.09 -0.07
CA PRO A 60 -12.75 8.95 1.37
C PRO A 60 -12.97 10.29 2.08
N ARG A 61 -13.55 10.22 3.28
CA ARG A 61 -13.85 11.36 4.16
C ARG A 61 -13.05 11.32 5.45
N THR A 62 -12.64 10.13 5.89
CA THR A 62 -11.86 9.97 7.13
C THR A 62 -10.43 10.51 6.95
N PHE A 63 -9.80 10.29 5.80
CA PHE A 63 -8.44 10.75 5.53
C PHE A 63 -8.20 10.91 4.00
N PRO A 64 -7.50 11.96 3.54
CA PRO A 64 -7.19 12.15 2.13
C PRO A 64 -6.17 11.12 1.63
N ILE A 65 -6.47 10.47 0.48
CA ILE A 65 -5.64 9.38 -0.06
C ILE A 65 -4.82 9.77 -1.29
N ASP A 66 -4.82 11.05 -1.69
CA ASP A 66 -4.21 11.52 -2.95
C ASP A 66 -2.74 11.10 -3.09
N ARG A 67 -1.98 11.18 -1.98
CA ARG A 67 -0.57 10.76 -1.90
C ARG A 67 -0.35 9.25 -1.96
N PHE A 68 -1.41 8.46 -1.87
CA PHE A 68 -1.39 6.99 -1.88
C PHE A 68 -1.98 6.41 -3.17
N LEU A 69 -2.40 7.24 -4.12
CA LEU A 69 -2.85 6.77 -5.43
C LEU A 69 -1.70 6.08 -6.17
N LEU A 70 -2.02 5.14 -7.06
CA LEU A 70 -1.04 4.45 -7.89
C LEU A 70 -0.33 5.41 -8.86
N SER A 71 -1.05 6.43 -9.33
CA SER A 71 -0.55 7.45 -10.28
C SER A 71 0.64 8.25 -9.76
N ARG A 72 0.94 8.20 -8.45
CA ARG A 72 2.17 8.79 -7.91
C ARG A 72 3.44 8.19 -8.51
N PHE A 73 3.36 7.01 -9.14
CA PHE A 73 4.47 6.33 -9.81
C PHE A 73 4.42 6.42 -11.35
N ASP A 74 3.52 7.20 -11.94
CA ASP A 74 3.43 7.36 -13.40
C ASP A 74 4.73 7.94 -13.98
N ASP A 75 5.41 8.78 -13.20
CA ASP A 75 6.76 9.24 -13.49
C ASP A 75 7.77 8.17 -13.01
N ARG A 76 8.17 7.30 -13.94
CA ARG A 76 8.96 6.06 -13.74
C ARG A 76 10.33 6.24 -13.04
N ARG A 77 10.70 7.48 -12.67
CA ARG A 77 11.93 7.82 -11.94
C ARG A 77 12.01 7.15 -10.55
N ASP A 78 10.86 6.93 -9.92
CA ASP A 78 10.81 6.38 -8.54
C ASP A 78 10.86 4.84 -8.48
N LEU A 79 10.74 4.15 -9.62
CA LEU A 79 10.76 2.69 -9.68
C LEU A 79 12.19 2.10 -9.77
N ALA A 80 13.19 2.93 -10.09
CA ALA A 80 14.50 2.45 -10.54
C ALA A 80 15.62 2.52 -9.49
N THR A 81 15.36 3.08 -8.30
CA THR A 81 16.43 3.30 -7.31
C THR A 81 16.20 2.44 -6.05
N PRO A 82 16.88 1.28 -5.92
CA PRO A 82 16.92 0.55 -4.66
C PRO A 82 17.47 1.48 -3.56
N ARG A 83 16.73 1.63 -2.46
CA ARG A 83 17.22 2.45 -1.34
C ARG A 83 18.23 1.65 -0.54
N SER A 84 19.12 2.32 0.20
CA SER A 84 20.18 1.67 0.98
C SER A 84 19.67 0.65 2.00
N SER A 85 18.39 0.74 2.41
CA SER A 85 17.71 -0.21 3.29
C SER A 85 17.32 -1.54 2.64
N ASP A 86 17.31 -1.62 1.30
CA ASP A 86 16.99 -2.84 0.55
C ASP A 86 18.19 -3.80 0.44
N ARG A 87 19.32 -3.48 1.08
CA ARG A 87 20.55 -4.29 1.10
C ARG A 87 20.69 -5.21 2.32
N ALA A 88 19.62 -5.41 3.08
CA ALA A 88 19.61 -6.30 4.25
C ALA A 88 19.28 -7.75 3.86
#